data_AF-A0A091FCC9-F1
#
_entry.id   AF-A0A091FCC9-F1
#
_cell.length_a   1.000
_cell.length_b   1.000
_cell.length_c   1.000
_cell.angle_alpha   90.00
_cell.angle_beta   90.00
_cell.angle_gamma   90.00
#
_symmetry.space_group_name_H-M   'P 1'
#
loop_
_entity.id
_entity.type
_entity.pdbx_description
1 polymer ?
#
loop_
_entity_poly.entity_id
_entity_poly.type
_entity_poly.pdbx_seq_one_letter_code
_entity_poly.pdbx_strand_id
1 'polypeptide(L)'
;AAGGPRRGIVVSTLAEARFFAAGGFDDILYAFPVPAWRLAECSALAQRLQAFQLLLDSPQGLEMLLQNPLPGGKRWLVWLKLDCGNGRAGIRPTDPEALALARAIA
;
A
#
# COMPACT_ATOMS: atom_id res chain seq x y z
N ALA A 1 -7.20 11.70 27.18
CA ALA A 1 -7.02 11.11 25.84
C ALA A 1 -7.59 9.70 25.86
N ALA A 2 -8.47 9.34 24.92
CA ALA A 2 -9.04 7.98 24.88
C ALA A 2 -7.90 6.98 24.62
N GLY A 3 -7.60 6.13 25.59
CA GLY A 3 -6.41 5.26 25.64
C GLY A 3 -6.45 4.05 24.71
N GLY A 4 -7.08 4.16 23.54
CA GLY A 4 -7.10 3.10 22.53
C GLY A 4 -5.75 2.94 21.80
N PRO A 5 -5.49 1.76 21.21
CA PRO A 5 -4.28 1.54 20.42
C PRO A 5 -4.26 2.46 19.19
N ARG A 6 -3.12 3.11 18.93
CA ARG A 6 -2.89 3.92 17.72
C ARG A 6 -2.53 3.02 16.54
N ARG A 7 -3.47 2.19 16.07
CA ARG A 7 -3.26 1.26 14.96
C ARG A 7 -4.47 1.18 14.05
N GLY A 8 -4.27 0.78 12.80
CA GLY A 8 -5.35 0.45 11.87
C GLY A 8 -6.00 1.70 11.30
N ILE A 9 -5.24 2.45 10.50
CA ILE A 9 -5.74 3.66 9.83
C ILE A 9 -5.50 3.61 8.33
N VAL A 10 -6.33 4.35 7.61
CA VAL A 10 -6.20 4.57 6.17
C VAL A 10 -5.86 6.02 5.93
N VAL A 11 -4.87 6.27 5.10
CA VAL A 11 -4.43 7.62 4.71
C VAL A 11 -4.52 7.80 3.20
N SER A 12 -4.77 9.03 2.79
CA SER A 12 -4.92 9.44 1.39
C SER A 12 -3.63 10.04 0.81
N THR A 13 -2.67 10.42 1.66
CA THR A 13 -1.38 10.98 1.24
C THR A 13 -0.21 10.42 2.06
N LEU A 14 1.00 10.47 1.48
CA LEU A 14 2.23 10.14 2.21
C LEU A 14 2.59 11.18 3.28
N ALA A 15 2.08 12.42 3.15
CA ALA A 15 2.21 13.44 4.19
C ALA A 15 1.44 13.03 5.46
N GLU A 16 0.20 12.57 5.31
CA GLU A 16 -0.59 11.97 6.40
C GLU A 16 0.11 10.73 6.96
N ALA A 17 0.59 9.81 6.10
CA ALA A 17 1.30 8.62 6.54
C ALA A 17 2.48 8.95 7.47
N ARG A 18 3.31 9.93 7.08
CA ARG A 18 4.42 10.43 7.91
C ARG A 18 3.95 11.08 9.20
N PHE A 19 2.91 11.93 9.12
CA PHE A 19 2.37 12.62 10.28
C PHE A 19 1.87 11.64 11.35
N PHE A 20 1.06 10.67 10.95
CA PHE A 20 0.53 9.65 11.86
C PHE A 20 1.64 8.72 12.37
N ALA A 21 2.58 8.29 11.51
CA ALA A 21 3.75 7.51 11.93
C ALA A 21 4.64 8.24 12.94
N ALA A 22 4.77 9.57 12.84
CA ALA A 22 5.47 10.40 13.81
C ALA A 22 4.68 10.53 15.13
N GLY A 23 3.34 10.57 15.04
CA GLY A 23 2.41 10.54 16.18
C GLY A 23 2.28 9.19 16.88
N GLY A 24 3.08 8.19 16.49
CA GLY A 24 3.11 6.86 17.09
C GLY A 24 2.00 5.93 16.60
N PHE A 25 1.39 6.21 15.45
CA PHE A 25 0.53 5.24 14.77
C PHE A 25 1.34 4.19 14.02
N ASP A 26 0.80 2.98 13.95
CA ASP A 26 1.27 1.87 13.12
C ASP A 26 0.08 1.25 12.37
N ASP A 27 0.28 0.24 11.53
CA ASP A 27 -0.77 -0.37 10.70
C ASP A 27 -1.49 0.69 9.86
N ILE A 28 -0.75 1.25 8.91
CA ILE A 28 -1.15 2.36 8.06
C ILE A 28 -1.27 1.88 6.62
N LEU A 29 -2.48 1.99 6.05
CA LEU A 29 -2.73 1.76 4.64
C LEU A 29 -2.71 3.07 3.86
N TYR A 30 -1.78 3.21 2.93
CA TYR A 30 -1.82 4.28 1.94
C TYR A 30 -2.80 3.90 0.81
N ALA A 31 -4.01 4.47 0.86
CA ALA A 31 -5.11 4.07 -0.02
C ALA A 31 -5.11 4.78 -1.39
N PHE A 32 -3.94 4.77 -2.04
CA PHE A 32 -3.75 5.31 -3.38
C PHE A 32 -2.77 4.44 -4.19
N PRO A 33 -2.98 4.22 -5.50
CA PRO A 33 -2.02 3.51 -6.35
C PRO A 33 -0.64 4.18 -6.27
N VAL A 34 0.37 3.42 -5.83
CA VAL A 34 1.69 4.00 -5.53
C VAL A 34 2.39 4.45 -6.82
N PRO A 35 2.76 5.74 -6.94
CA PRO A 35 3.54 6.19 -8.08
C PRO A 35 5.03 5.91 -7.88
N ALA A 36 5.73 5.54 -8.95
CA ALA A 36 7.15 5.15 -8.92
C ALA A 36 8.07 6.19 -8.27
N TRP A 37 7.87 7.48 -8.57
CA TRP A 37 8.68 8.58 -8.03
C TRP A 37 8.52 8.79 -6.51
N ARG A 38 7.55 8.12 -5.85
CA ARG A 38 7.36 8.15 -4.39
C ARG A 38 7.80 6.88 -3.68
N LEU A 39 8.34 5.91 -4.41
CA LEU A 39 8.67 4.60 -3.85
C LEU A 39 9.73 4.65 -2.75
N ALA A 40 10.68 5.59 -2.84
CA ALA A 40 11.66 5.84 -1.78
C ALA A 40 11.00 6.26 -0.45
N GLU A 41 9.99 7.13 -0.49
CA GLU A 41 9.22 7.52 0.70
C GLU A 41 8.41 6.36 1.27
N CYS A 42 7.80 5.54 0.40
CA CYS A 42 7.09 4.33 0.81
C CYS A 42 8.03 3.32 1.49
N SER A 43 9.24 3.13 0.95
CA SER A 43 10.25 2.23 1.53
C SER A 43 10.69 2.71 2.90
N ALA A 44 10.93 4.02 3.08
CA ALA A 44 11.28 4.59 4.37
C ALA A 44 10.17 4.38 5.42
N LEU A 45 8.89 4.53 5.04
CA LEU A 45 7.75 4.24 5.92
C LEU A 45 7.65 2.75 6.25
N ALA A 46 7.81 1.86 5.27
CA ALA A 46 7.78 0.41 5.48
C ALA A 46 8.94 -0.10 6.36
N GLN A 47 10.11 0.52 6.30
CA GLN A 47 11.22 0.21 7.19
C GLN A 47 10.91 0.64 8.63
N ARG A 48 10.31 1.82 8.82
CA ARG A 48 9.99 2.37 10.15
C ARG A 48 8.81 1.68 10.83
N LEU A 49 7.75 1.38 10.10
CA LEU A 49 6.50 0.81 10.64
C LEU A 49 6.55 -0.72 10.68
N GLN A 50 5.77 -1.33 11.57
CA GLN A 50 5.56 -2.79 11.55
C GLN A 50 4.66 -3.19 10.39
N ALA A 51 3.62 -2.39 10.10
CA ALA A 51 2.74 -2.58 8.96
C ALA A 51 2.49 -1.26 8.21
N PHE A 52 3.19 -1.08 7.08
CA PHE A 52 2.87 -0.05 6.09
C PHE A 52 2.39 -0.74 4.81
N GLN A 53 1.17 -0.43 4.40
CA GLN A 53 0.46 -1.15 3.35
C GLN A 53 0.21 -0.24 2.14
N LEU A 54 0.29 -0.81 0.96
CA LEU A 54 0.16 -0.11 -0.33
C LEU A 54 -1.02 -0.68 -1.13
N LEU A 55 -1.64 0.14 -1.97
CA LEU A 55 -2.55 -0.33 -3.01
C LEU A 55 -1.86 -0.34 -4.37
N LEU A 56 -2.20 -1.36 -5.17
CA LEU A 56 -1.96 -1.37 -6.61
C LEU A 56 -3.14 -2.02 -7.33
N ASP A 57 -3.24 -1.77 -8.62
CA ASP A 57 -4.32 -2.26 -9.48
C ASP A 57 -3.84 -2.73 -10.85
N SER A 58 -2.52 -2.83 -11.04
CA SER A 58 -1.92 -3.19 -12.33
C SER A 58 -0.68 -4.08 -12.18
N PRO A 59 -0.40 -4.95 -13.17
CA PRO A 59 0.84 -5.72 -13.21
C PRO A 59 2.10 -4.86 -13.16
N GLN A 60 2.08 -3.68 -13.80
CA GLN A 60 3.20 -2.74 -13.81
C GLN A 60 3.49 -2.20 -12.41
N GLY A 61 2.45 -1.95 -11.61
CA GLY A 61 2.59 -1.58 -10.21
C GLY A 61 3.25 -2.69 -9.39
N LEU A 62 2.90 -3.96 -9.64
CA LEU A 62 3.53 -5.09 -8.97
C LEU A 62 5.00 -5.26 -9.38
N GLU A 63 5.30 -5.19 -10.68
CA GLU A 63 6.67 -5.28 -11.20
C GLU A 63 7.57 -4.20 -10.61
N MET A 64 7.08 -2.96 -10.51
CA MET A 64 7.79 -1.86 -9.86
C MET A 64 8.19 -2.20 -8.42
N LEU A 65 7.29 -2.82 -7.63
CA LEU A 65 7.60 -3.21 -6.25
C LEU A 65 8.61 -4.36 -6.19
N LEU A 66 8.52 -5.34 -7.09
CA LEU A 66 9.46 -6.47 -7.19
C LEU A 66 10.87 -6.01 -7.55
N GLN A 67 11.00 -5.03 -8.44
CA GLN A 67 12.29 -4.44 -8.83
C GLN A 67 12.91 -3.56 -7.73
N ASN A 68 12.15 -3.21 -6.69
CA ASN A 68 12.58 -2.33 -5.60
C ASN A 68 12.29 -3.01 -4.25
N PRO A 69 13.02 -4.08 -3.89
CA PRO A 69 12.79 -4.81 -2.65
C PRO A 69 13.08 -3.93 -1.42
N LEU A 70 12.35 -4.19 -0.33
CA LEU A 70 12.64 -3.54 0.95
C LEU A 70 13.93 -4.11 1.56
N PRO A 71 14.75 -3.29 2.24
CA PRO A 71 15.91 -3.77 2.95
C PRO A 71 15.52 -4.57 4.20
N GLY A 72 16.45 -5.36 4.72
CA GLY A 72 16.29 -6.08 5.99
C GLY A 72 15.30 -7.24 5.96
N GLY A 73 15.01 -7.80 4.77
CA GLY A 73 14.13 -8.97 4.62
C GLY A 73 12.64 -8.68 4.80
N LYS A 74 12.25 -7.40 4.94
CA LYS A 74 10.84 -7.01 4.94
C LYS A 74 10.23 -7.25 3.55
N ARG A 75 8.92 -7.51 3.54
CA ARG A 75 8.12 -7.63 2.32
C ARG A 75 7.20 -6.43 2.19
N TRP A 76 6.92 -6.04 0.96
CA TRP A 76 5.85 -5.09 0.68
C TRP A 76 4.51 -5.71 1.12
N LEU A 77 3.72 -4.99 1.92
CA LEU A 77 2.36 -5.36 2.23
C LEU A 77 1.45 -4.69 1.21
N VAL A 78 0.82 -5.49 0.35
CA VAL A 78 0.12 -4.99 -0.83
C VAL A 78 -1.33 -5.46 -0.82
N TRP A 79 -2.22 -4.54 -1.19
CA TRP A 79 -3.62 -4.81 -1.45
C TRP A 79 -3.91 -4.61 -2.94
N LEU A 80 -4.69 -5.53 -3.52
CA LEU A 80 -5.24 -5.34 -4.85
C LEU A 80 -6.47 -4.43 -4.78
N LYS A 81 -6.41 -3.26 -5.42
CA LYS A 81 -7.55 -2.36 -5.51
C LYS A 81 -8.51 -2.86 -6.57
N LEU A 82 -9.76 -3.09 -6.19
CA LEU A 82 -10.84 -3.44 -7.09
C LEU A 82 -11.69 -2.22 -7.46
N ASP A 83 -12.10 -2.16 -8.73
CA ASP A 83 -13.18 -1.30 -9.20
C ASP A 83 -14.48 -2.11 -9.32
N CYS A 84 -15.38 -1.91 -8.36
CA CYS A 84 -16.69 -2.57 -8.32
C CYS A 84 -17.81 -1.70 -8.94
N GLY A 85 -17.48 -0.75 -9.81
CA GLY A 85 -18.44 0.15 -10.47
C GLY A 85 -18.29 1.63 -10.10
N ASN A 86 -17.20 1.99 -9.42
CA ASN A 86 -16.93 3.39 -9.05
C ASN A 86 -16.21 4.16 -10.18
N GLY A 87 -15.53 3.48 -11.10
CA GLY A 87 -14.95 4.10 -12.30
C GLY A 87 -13.80 5.09 -12.02
N ARG A 88 -13.07 4.90 -10.92
CA ARG A 88 -12.00 5.83 -10.48
C ARG A 88 -10.60 5.21 -10.59
N ALA A 89 -10.43 4.05 -9.97
CA ALA A 89 -9.19 3.30 -9.89
C ALA A 89 -9.53 1.87 -9.46
N GLY A 90 -8.61 0.94 -9.70
CA GLY A 90 -8.84 -0.47 -9.44
C GLY A 90 -9.08 -1.28 -10.72
N ILE A 91 -8.70 -2.55 -10.65
CA ILE A 91 -9.04 -3.53 -11.67
C ILE A 91 -10.45 -4.07 -11.42
N ARG A 92 -11.24 -4.30 -12.48
CA ARG A 92 -12.59 -4.86 -12.31
C ARG A 92 -12.48 -6.30 -11.83
N PRO A 93 -13.32 -6.75 -10.88
CA PRO A 93 -13.27 -8.13 -10.39
C PRO A 93 -13.62 -9.18 -11.46
N THR A 94 -14.36 -8.77 -12.50
CA THR A 94 -14.70 -9.62 -13.66
C THR A 94 -13.62 -9.62 -14.75
N ASP A 95 -12.58 -8.80 -14.60
CA ASP A 95 -11.45 -8.81 -15.52
C ASP A 95 -10.62 -10.08 -15.27
N PRO A 96 -10.35 -10.92 -16.29
CA PRO A 96 -9.50 -12.09 -16.11
C PRO A 96 -8.12 -11.77 -15.51
N GLU A 97 -7.58 -10.57 -15.78
CA GLU A 97 -6.30 -10.14 -15.22
C GLU A 97 -6.36 -9.91 -13.70
N ALA A 98 -7.54 -9.65 -13.11
CA ALA A 98 -7.66 -9.42 -11.67
C ALA A 98 -7.25 -10.65 -10.86
N LEU A 99 -7.68 -11.84 -11.29
CA LEU A 99 -7.31 -13.08 -10.62
C LEU A 99 -5.83 -13.43 -10.84
N ALA A 100 -5.32 -13.17 -12.04
CA ALA A 100 -3.90 -13.38 -12.34
C ALA A 100 -3.01 -12.48 -11.47
N LEU A 101 -3.37 -11.19 -11.36
CA LEU A 101 -2.66 -10.23 -10.54
C LEU A 101 -2.75 -10.57 -9.05
N ALA A 102 -3.93 -10.97 -8.55
CA ALA A 102 -4.09 -11.42 -7.17
C ALA A 102 -3.19 -12.63 -6.84
N ARG A 103 -3.08 -13.60 -7.74
CA ARG A 103 -2.17 -14.75 -7.59
C ARG A 103 -0.70 -14.34 -7.60
N ALA A 104 -0.33 -13.35 -8.40
CA ALA A 104 1.04 -12.85 -8.49
C ALA A 104 1.47 -12.05 -7.24
N ILE A 105 0.52 -11.49 -6.48
CA ILE A 105 0.78 -10.79 -5.22
C ILE A 105 0.98 -11.77 -4.04
N ALA A 106 0.28 -12.92 -4.07
CA ALA A 106 0.23 -13.89 -2.98
C ALA A 106 1.56 -14.64 -2.75
#